data_AF-A0A2Z6B0Y7-F1
#
_entry.id   AF-A0A2Z6B0Y7-F1
#
_cell.length_a   1.000
_cell.length_b   1.000
_cell.length_c   1.000
_cell.angle_alpha   90.00
_cell.angle_beta   90.00
_cell.angle_gamma   90.00
#
_symmetry.space_group_name_H-M   'P 1'
#
loop_
_entity.id
_entity.type
_entity.pdbx_description
1 polymer ?
#
loop_
_entity_poly.entity_id
_entity_poly.type
_entity_poly.pdbx_seq_one_letter_code
_entity_poly.pdbx_strand_id
1 'polypeptide(L)'
;MQLDLFTILGIESAICLLFGIWLLLYSFLTQPFPGTRWSALAYLLWGICTLLSAARGNLPDNLTLFVAHALLAIGMACYHEGLLRLLRAPRQLPGIGLVLASIEIFSAYYFGIHQDDLQTRIIISCIVLIIFSLLGIFRIREFGTASGDMVIHLRITTLFLMVVAVASIIRITINVLSPMPAGRLIAGALQAAPHIAYLIFFMGSALNLTWMSLRLHDQFPPDASSHC
;
A
#
# COMPACT_ATOMS: atom_id res chain seq x y z
N MET A 1 -24.90 -2.38 14.58
CA MET A 1 -23.87 -3.43 14.44
C MET A 1 -22.51 -2.73 14.49
N GLN A 2 -21.73 -2.91 15.55
CA GLN A 2 -20.39 -2.33 15.67
C GLN A 2 -19.41 -3.28 14.98
N LEU A 3 -18.78 -2.84 13.89
CA LEU A 3 -17.66 -3.59 13.33
C LEU A 3 -16.44 -3.35 14.22
N ASP A 4 -15.82 -4.44 14.66
CA ASP A 4 -14.57 -4.36 15.42
C ASP A 4 -13.40 -4.04 14.46
N LEU A 5 -12.90 -2.80 14.57
CA LEU A 5 -11.79 -2.31 13.75
C LEU A 5 -10.51 -3.12 13.97
N PHE A 6 -10.30 -3.66 15.18
CA PHE A 6 -9.13 -4.49 15.49
C PHE A 6 -9.14 -5.78 14.69
N THR A 7 -10.30 -6.43 14.59
CA THR A 7 -10.49 -7.63 13.76
C THR A 7 -10.22 -7.33 12.28
N ILE A 8 -10.70 -6.19 11.75
CA ILE A 8 -10.43 -5.79 10.35
C ILE A 8 -8.93 -5.60 10.12
N LEU A 9 -8.26 -4.84 10.98
CA LEU A 9 -6.83 -4.57 10.87
C LEU A 9 -5.98 -5.85 11.02
N GLY A 10 -6.40 -6.78 11.89
CA GLY A 10 -5.76 -8.07 12.06
C GLY A 10 -5.89 -8.96 10.82
N ILE A 11 -7.07 -9.01 10.20
CA ILE A 11 -7.29 -9.74 8.94
C ILE A 11 -6.50 -9.08 7.81
N GLU A 12 -6.52 -7.75 7.70
CA GLU A 12 -5.73 -6.99 6.71
C GLU A 12 -4.25 -7.30 6.85
N SER A 13 -3.73 -7.27 8.08
CA SER A 13 -2.35 -7.65 8.38
C SER A 13 -2.02 -9.07 7.93
N ALA A 14 -2.84 -10.05 8.32
CA ALA A 14 -2.61 -11.45 7.99
C ALA A 14 -2.57 -11.68 6.46
N ILE A 15 -3.51 -11.09 5.72
CA ILE A 15 -3.55 -11.18 4.26
C ILE A 15 -2.31 -10.54 3.64
N CYS A 16 -1.96 -9.31 4.04
CA CYS A 16 -0.80 -8.61 3.52
C CYS A 16 0.51 -9.35 3.81
N LEU A 17 0.68 -9.91 5.02
CA LEU A 17 1.86 -10.67 5.40
C LEU A 17 1.95 -12.00 4.64
N LEU A 18 0.88 -12.81 4.63
CA LEU A 18 0.86 -14.09 3.91
C LEU A 18 1.15 -13.88 2.42
N PHE A 19 0.52 -12.86 1.82
CA PHE A 19 0.74 -12.53 0.42
C PHE A 19 2.16 -12.01 0.15
N GLY A 20 2.66 -11.11 1.01
CA GLY A 20 4.02 -10.58 0.91
C GLY A 20 5.07 -11.69 1.01
N ILE A 21 4.92 -12.62 1.97
CA ILE A 21 5.80 -13.79 2.12
C ILE A 21 5.71 -14.67 0.87
N TRP A 22 4.51 -14.99 0.41
CA TRP A 22 4.31 -15.80 -0.79
C TRP A 22 4.96 -15.17 -2.02
N LEU A 23 4.75 -13.87 -2.26
CA LEU A 23 5.33 -13.15 -3.41
C LEU A 23 6.86 -13.08 -3.32
N LEU A 24 7.40 -12.94 -2.10
CA LEU A 24 8.84 -12.93 -1.86
C LEU A 24 9.45 -14.31 -2.14
N LEU A 25 8.86 -15.38 -1.61
CA LEU A 25 9.28 -16.77 -1.89
C LEU A 25 9.19 -17.08 -3.38
N TYR A 26 8.09 -16.70 -4.03
CA TYR A 26 7.93 -16.82 -5.47
C TYR A 26 9.07 -16.11 -6.22
N SER A 27 9.41 -14.88 -5.82
CA SER A 27 10.50 -14.10 -6.44
C SER A 27 11.91 -14.67 -6.25
N PHE A 28 12.09 -15.60 -5.32
CA PHE A 28 13.33 -16.34 -5.12
C PHE A 28 13.34 -17.68 -5.85
N LEU A 29 12.20 -18.34 -5.94
CA LEU A 29 12.07 -19.69 -6.52
C LEU A 29 11.88 -19.68 -8.05
N THR A 30 11.35 -18.59 -8.62
CA THR A 30 11.15 -18.44 -10.07
C THR A 30 11.93 -17.24 -10.61
N GLN A 31 11.94 -17.01 -11.93
CA GLN A 31 12.38 -15.73 -12.50
C GLN A 31 11.19 -14.76 -12.49
N PRO A 32 11.06 -13.87 -11.48
CA PRO A 32 9.92 -12.98 -11.40
C PRO A 32 10.01 -11.86 -12.44
N PHE A 33 8.86 -11.27 -12.78
CA PHE A 33 8.82 -10.06 -13.59
C PHE A 33 9.46 -8.86 -12.84
N PRO A 34 9.91 -7.82 -13.58
CA PRO A 34 10.52 -6.65 -12.97
C PRO A 34 9.56 -5.98 -11.96
N GLY A 35 10.02 -5.81 -10.72
CA GLY A 35 9.26 -5.12 -9.67
C GLY A 35 8.60 -6.03 -8.62
N THR A 36 8.48 -7.34 -8.86
CA THR A 36 7.82 -8.28 -7.91
C THR A 36 8.40 -8.23 -6.50
N ARG A 37 9.73 -8.15 -6.34
CA ARG A 37 10.39 -8.05 -5.02
C ARG A 37 10.01 -6.78 -4.26
N TRP A 38 9.84 -5.68 -4.97
CA TRP A 38 9.50 -4.37 -4.38
C TRP A 38 8.03 -4.34 -3.99
N SER A 39 7.17 -4.91 -4.82
CA SER A 39 5.77 -5.14 -4.46
C SER A 39 5.67 -6.06 -3.24
N ALA A 40 6.43 -7.15 -3.18
CA ALA A 40 6.44 -8.09 -2.04
C ALA A 40 6.81 -7.36 -0.74
N LEU A 41 7.88 -6.57 -0.78
CA LEU A 41 8.31 -5.76 0.35
C LEU A 41 7.22 -4.75 0.77
N ALA A 42 6.54 -4.12 -0.17
CA ALA A 42 5.44 -3.21 0.13
C ALA A 42 4.30 -3.92 0.89
N TYR A 43 3.87 -5.11 0.45
CA TYR A 43 2.84 -5.90 1.15
C TYR A 43 3.29 -6.31 2.56
N LEU A 44 4.55 -6.73 2.73
CA LEU A 44 5.10 -7.06 4.04
C LEU A 44 5.08 -5.86 4.99
N LEU A 45 5.59 -4.71 4.54
CA LEU A 45 5.64 -3.49 5.34
C LEU A 45 4.25 -2.98 5.71
N TRP A 46 3.29 -3.06 4.77
CA TRP A 46 1.90 -2.74 5.03
C TRP A 46 1.29 -3.68 6.07
N GLY A 47 1.55 -4.99 5.96
CA GLY A 47 1.07 -5.98 6.92
C GLY A 47 1.63 -5.78 8.33
N ILE A 48 2.91 -5.42 8.46
CA ILE A 48 3.51 -5.08 9.76
C ILE A 48 2.91 -3.78 10.30
N CYS A 49 2.72 -2.77 9.46
CA CYS A 49 2.10 -1.50 9.85
C CYS A 49 0.69 -1.71 10.42
N THR A 50 -0.16 -2.49 9.73
CA THR A 50 -1.53 -2.77 10.20
C THR A 50 -1.53 -3.63 11.46
N LEU A 51 -0.57 -4.56 11.61
CA LEU A 51 -0.41 -5.32 12.85
C LEU A 51 -0.08 -4.42 14.04
N LEU A 52 0.90 -3.52 13.87
CA LEU A 52 1.28 -2.57 14.91
C LEU A 52 0.13 -1.63 15.26
N SER A 53 -0.65 -1.22 14.25
CA SER A 53 -1.86 -0.41 14.46
C SER A 53 -2.95 -1.18 15.23
N ALA A 54 -3.12 -2.46 14.94
CA ALA A 54 -4.06 -3.34 15.65
C ALA A 54 -3.61 -3.65 17.09
N ALA A 55 -2.30 -3.65 17.36
CA ALA A 55 -1.74 -3.87 18.68
C ALA A 55 -1.80 -2.61 19.58
N ARG A 56 -2.41 -1.52 19.12
CA ARG A 56 -2.56 -0.28 19.90
C ARG A 56 -3.35 -0.52 21.18
N GLY A 57 -2.79 -0.08 22.30
CA GLY A 57 -3.29 -0.37 23.65
C GLY A 57 -2.54 -1.51 24.36
N ASN A 58 -1.84 -2.38 23.62
CA ASN A 58 -0.98 -3.43 24.17
C ASN A 58 0.52 -3.14 24.02
N LEU A 59 0.89 -2.26 23.08
CA LEU A 59 2.26 -1.84 22.81
C LEU A 59 2.44 -0.33 23.06
N PRO A 60 3.69 0.14 23.29
CA PRO A 60 3.99 1.55 23.40
C PRO A 60 3.52 2.36 22.19
N ASP A 61 2.92 3.53 22.44
CA ASP A 61 2.36 4.39 21.39
C ASP A 61 3.39 4.76 20.31
N ASN A 62 4.67 4.91 20.67
CA ASN A 62 5.76 5.15 19.72
C ASN A 62 5.89 4.04 18.65
N LEU A 63 5.67 2.78 19.01
CA LEU A 63 5.72 1.66 18.07
C LEU A 63 4.44 1.62 17.21
N THR A 64 3.28 1.83 17.83
CA THR A 64 1.99 1.67 17.14
C THR A 64 1.60 2.87 16.30
N LEU A 65 2.21 4.04 16.52
CA LEU A 65 1.96 5.26 15.75
C LEU A 65 3.13 5.62 14.85
N PHE A 66 4.29 5.93 15.44
CA PHE A 66 5.43 6.43 14.66
C PHE A 66 6.05 5.35 13.78
N VAL A 67 6.39 4.19 14.36
CA VAL A 67 6.98 3.09 13.57
C VAL A 67 5.98 2.55 12.55
N ALA A 68 4.71 2.40 12.91
CA ALA A 68 3.67 1.97 11.97
C ALA A 68 3.57 2.90 10.75
N HIS A 69 3.46 4.21 10.95
CA HIS A 69 3.40 5.17 9.83
C HIS A 69 4.70 5.26 9.04
N ALA A 70 5.87 5.11 9.68
CA ALA A 70 7.14 5.03 8.94
C ALA A 70 7.19 3.80 8.03
N LEU A 71 6.73 2.64 8.51
CA LEU A 71 6.64 1.44 7.69
C LEU A 71 5.64 1.59 6.54
N LEU A 72 4.50 2.25 6.78
CA LEU A 72 3.53 2.57 5.72
C LEU A 72 4.17 3.43 4.63
N ALA A 73 4.87 4.50 5.03
CA ALA A 73 5.56 5.41 4.13
C ALA A 73 6.61 4.70 3.27
N ILE A 74 7.44 3.85 3.89
CA ILE A 74 8.44 3.04 3.19
C ILE A 74 7.75 2.02 2.28
N GLY A 75 6.65 1.40 2.73
CA GLY A 75 5.84 0.47 1.94
C GLY A 75 5.29 1.11 0.67
N MET A 76 4.75 2.33 0.76
CA MET A 76 4.28 3.11 -0.38
C MET A 76 5.39 3.42 -1.38
N ALA A 77 6.58 3.81 -0.88
CA ALA A 77 7.74 4.04 -1.73
C ALA A 77 8.20 2.75 -2.44
N CYS A 78 8.20 1.61 -1.74
CA CYS A 78 8.51 0.30 -2.32
C CYS A 78 7.49 -0.08 -3.39
N TYR A 79 6.20 0.15 -3.15
CA TYR A 79 5.15 -0.12 -4.12
C TYR A 79 5.33 0.71 -5.39
N HIS A 80 5.62 2.00 -5.23
CA HIS A 80 5.89 2.91 -6.34
C HIS A 80 7.11 2.47 -7.17
N GLU A 81 8.20 2.07 -6.51
CA GLU A 81 9.38 1.51 -7.20
C GLU A 81 9.07 0.19 -7.91
N GLY A 82 8.23 -0.67 -7.31
CA GLY A 82 7.72 -1.88 -7.95
C GLY A 82 6.97 -1.58 -9.24
N LEU A 83 6.08 -0.58 -9.20
CA LEU A 83 5.32 -0.13 -10.36
C LEU A 83 6.22 0.47 -11.45
N LEU A 84 7.19 1.32 -11.10
CA LEU A 84 8.12 1.90 -12.08
C LEU A 84 8.96 0.83 -12.79
N ARG A 85 9.43 -0.16 -12.04
CA ARG A 85 10.17 -1.30 -12.61
C ARG A 85 9.30 -2.14 -13.53
N LEU A 86 8.05 -2.38 -13.15
CA LEU A 86 7.08 -3.09 -13.98
C LEU A 86 6.83 -2.34 -15.30
N LEU A 87 6.67 -1.02 -15.24
CA LEU A 87 6.46 -0.16 -16.41
C LEU A 87 7.73 0.07 -17.23
N ARG A 88 8.90 -0.41 -16.77
CA ARG A 88 10.23 -0.09 -17.34
C ARG A 88 10.44 1.42 -17.53
N ALA A 89 9.81 2.21 -16.67
CA ALA A 89 9.83 3.66 -16.76
C ALA A 89 11.26 4.17 -16.46
N PRO A 90 11.73 5.20 -17.18
CA PRO A 90 13.02 5.81 -16.89
C PRO A 90 12.99 6.41 -15.48
N ARG A 91 14.03 6.13 -14.68
CA ARG A 91 14.19 6.62 -13.30
C ARG A 91 14.52 8.12 -13.25
N GLN A 92 13.71 8.96 -13.88
CA GLN A 92 13.96 10.40 -13.95
C GLN A 92 13.57 11.12 -12.65
N LEU A 93 12.73 10.50 -11.81
CA LEU A 93 12.26 11.09 -10.53
C LEU A 93 12.34 10.11 -9.34
N PRO A 94 13.50 9.50 -9.04
CA PRO A 94 13.66 8.56 -7.93
C PRO A 94 13.48 9.21 -6.54
N GLY A 95 13.32 10.53 -6.47
CA GLY A 95 13.17 11.27 -5.22
C GLY A 95 11.73 11.45 -4.75
N ILE A 96 10.72 11.46 -5.62
CA ILE A 96 9.37 11.88 -5.21
C ILE A 96 8.78 10.91 -4.17
N GLY A 97 8.91 9.60 -4.39
CA GLY A 97 8.45 8.59 -3.43
C GLY A 97 9.16 8.72 -2.08
N LEU A 98 10.47 8.99 -2.07
CA LEU A 98 11.25 9.21 -0.85
C LEU A 98 10.86 10.53 -0.15
N VAL A 99 10.61 11.60 -0.89
CA VAL A 99 10.15 12.88 -0.36
C VAL A 99 8.79 12.72 0.32
N LEU A 100 7.83 12.08 -0.35
CA LEU A 100 6.51 11.82 0.22
C LEU A 100 6.60 10.91 1.45
N ALA A 101 7.44 9.88 1.42
CA ALA A 101 7.68 9.02 2.58
C ALA A 101 8.31 9.81 3.74
N SER A 102 9.24 10.72 3.45
CA SER A 102 9.87 11.58 4.46
C SER A 102 8.89 12.55 5.10
N ILE A 103 8.00 13.14 4.30
CA ILE A 103 6.90 14.00 4.79
C ILE A 103 6.01 13.21 5.75
N GLU A 104 5.66 11.98 5.40
CA GLU A 104 4.81 11.12 6.23
C GLU A 104 5.49 10.74 7.55
N ILE A 105 6.77 10.34 7.50
CA ILE A 105 7.57 10.03 8.70
C ILE A 105 7.68 11.25 9.60
N PHE A 106 7.98 12.42 9.03
CA PHE A 106 8.08 13.67 9.78
C PHE A 106 6.75 14.06 10.41
N SER A 107 5.65 13.96 9.66
CA SER A 107 4.29 14.20 10.16
C SER A 107 3.95 13.28 11.35
N ALA A 108 4.24 11.98 11.21
CA ALA A 108 4.00 11.00 12.27
C ALA A 108 4.83 11.30 13.52
N TYR A 109 6.08 11.74 13.37
CA TYR A 109 6.93 12.14 14.49
C TYR A 109 6.43 13.41 15.18
N TYR A 110 6.26 14.48 14.40
CA TYR A 110 5.97 15.81 14.94
C TYR A 110 4.56 15.87 15.53
N PHE A 111 3.54 15.47 14.76
CA PHE A 111 2.15 15.50 15.22
C PHE A 111 1.77 14.30 16.08
N GLY A 112 2.59 13.24 16.13
CA GLY A 112 2.34 12.08 16.99
C GLY A 112 3.06 12.11 18.34
N ILE A 113 4.25 12.70 18.42
CA ILE A 113 5.07 12.68 19.63
C ILE A 113 5.19 14.08 20.27
N HIS A 114 5.28 15.14 19.46
CA HIS A 114 5.56 16.48 19.98
C HIS A 114 4.31 17.33 20.20
N GLN A 115 3.39 17.35 19.24
CA GLN A 115 2.19 18.20 19.29
C GLN A 115 0.89 17.45 19.63
N ASP A 116 0.90 16.11 19.55
CA ASP A 116 -0.27 15.21 19.72
C ASP A 116 -1.55 15.71 19.03
N ASP A 117 -1.42 16.08 17.76
CA ASP A 117 -2.55 16.49 16.91
C ASP A 117 -2.91 15.36 15.95
N LEU A 118 -3.85 14.53 16.41
CA LEU A 118 -4.39 13.41 15.62
C LEU A 118 -5.03 13.88 14.31
N GLN A 119 -5.70 15.02 14.31
CA GLN A 119 -6.51 15.46 13.17
C GLN A 119 -5.61 15.91 12.03
N THR A 120 -4.63 16.75 12.34
CA THR A 120 -3.62 17.20 11.36
C THR A 120 -2.81 16.04 10.81
N ARG A 121 -2.41 15.09 11.68
CA ARG A 121 -1.70 13.88 11.23
C ARG A 121 -2.49 13.10 10.19
N ILE A 122 -3.77 12.80 10.46
CA ILE A 122 -4.60 12.03 9.52
C ILE A 122 -4.77 12.80 8.20
N ILE A 123 -4.98 14.12 8.25
CA ILE A 123 -5.12 14.93 7.04
C ILE A 123 -3.86 14.84 6.18
N ILE A 124 -2.67 15.00 6.78
CA ILE A 124 -1.40 14.90 6.06
C ILE A 124 -1.23 13.50 5.46
N SER A 125 -1.46 12.44 6.24
CA SER A 125 -1.37 11.05 5.75
C SER A 125 -2.29 10.80 4.55
N CYS A 126 -3.53 11.27 4.60
CA CYS A 126 -4.46 11.16 3.49
C CYS A 126 -4.01 11.95 2.27
N ILE A 127 -3.46 13.15 2.42
CA ILE A 127 -2.91 13.94 1.31
C ILE A 127 -1.73 13.20 0.66
N VAL A 128 -0.81 12.65 1.46
CA VAL A 128 0.34 11.88 0.96
C VAL A 128 -0.14 10.66 0.16
N LEU A 129 -1.13 9.91 0.67
CA LEU A 129 -1.73 8.77 -0.03
C LEU A 129 -2.40 9.17 -1.35
N ILE A 130 -3.09 10.33 -1.40
CA ILE A 130 -3.68 10.86 -2.63
C ILE A 130 -2.58 11.16 -3.65
N ILE A 131 -1.52 11.87 -3.26
CA ILE A 131 -0.43 12.24 -4.18
C ILE A 131 0.26 10.98 -4.71
N PHE A 132 0.56 9.99 -3.86
CA PHE A 132 1.10 8.71 -4.31
C PHE A 132 0.20 8.00 -5.31
N SER A 133 -1.10 7.98 -5.03
CA SER A 133 -2.09 7.33 -5.88
C SER A 133 -2.18 7.99 -7.25
N LEU A 134 -2.25 9.32 -7.29
CA LEU A 134 -2.28 10.09 -8.53
C LEU A 134 -0.97 9.95 -9.32
N LEU A 135 0.17 9.94 -8.64
CA LEU A 135 1.46 9.72 -9.28
C LEU A 135 1.52 8.34 -9.94
N GLY A 136 1.07 7.28 -9.25
CA GLY A 136 1.01 5.94 -9.82
C GLY A 136 0.10 5.85 -11.05
N ILE A 137 -1.09 6.46 -10.99
CA ILE A 137 -2.03 6.54 -12.12
C ILE A 137 -1.39 7.26 -13.31
N PHE A 138 -0.73 8.41 -13.05
CA PHE A 138 -0.06 9.17 -14.09
C PHE A 138 1.04 8.36 -14.77
N ARG A 139 1.86 7.63 -13.99
CA ARG A 139 2.91 6.75 -14.53
C ARG A 139 2.36 5.61 -15.37
N ILE A 140 1.26 4.98 -14.93
CA ILE A 140 0.58 3.95 -15.72
C ILE A 140 0.07 4.55 -17.04
N ARG A 141 -0.47 5.76 -17.04
CA ARG A 141 -0.93 6.42 -18.26
C ARG A 141 0.22 6.79 -19.20
N GLU A 142 1.34 7.26 -18.66
CA GLU A 142 2.50 7.74 -19.40
C GLU A 142 3.32 6.58 -20.00
N PHE A 143 3.55 5.51 -19.23
CA PHE A 143 4.45 4.42 -19.60
C PHE A 143 3.75 3.06 -19.76
N GLY A 144 2.44 2.98 -19.53
CA GLY A 144 1.67 1.73 -19.64
C GLY A 144 1.36 1.32 -21.06
N THR A 145 2.37 1.06 -21.87
CA THR A 145 2.20 0.33 -23.14
C THR A 145 2.16 -1.16 -22.84
N ALA A 146 0.95 -1.71 -22.66
CA ALA A 146 0.76 -3.12 -22.34
C ALA A 146 -0.03 -3.85 -23.44
N SER A 147 0.33 -5.10 -23.69
CA SER A 147 -0.41 -6.05 -24.53
C SER A 147 -0.78 -7.29 -23.70
N GLY A 148 -1.90 -7.94 -24.03
CA GLY A 148 -2.34 -9.15 -23.34
C GLY A 148 -2.68 -8.93 -21.86
N ASP A 149 -2.29 -9.87 -21.00
CA ASP A 149 -2.66 -9.90 -19.57
C ASP A 149 -2.11 -8.72 -18.76
N MET A 150 -1.03 -8.09 -19.22
CA MET A 150 -0.47 -6.90 -18.57
C MET A 150 -1.43 -5.71 -18.59
N VAL A 151 -2.32 -5.60 -19.58
CA VAL A 151 -3.35 -4.54 -19.65
C VAL A 151 -4.33 -4.67 -18.50
N ILE A 152 -4.79 -5.89 -18.23
CA ILE A 152 -5.73 -6.18 -17.14
C ILE A 152 -5.08 -5.80 -15.81
N HIS A 153 -3.80 -6.13 -15.65
CA HIS A 153 -3.08 -5.80 -14.43
C HIS A 153 -2.96 -4.30 -14.18
N LEU A 154 -2.58 -3.53 -15.20
CA LEU A 154 -2.48 -2.08 -15.11
C LEU A 154 -3.84 -1.44 -14.82
N ARG A 155 -4.94 -1.97 -15.39
CA ARG A 155 -6.31 -1.49 -15.11
C ARG A 155 -6.71 -1.74 -13.66
N ILE A 156 -6.48 -2.94 -13.13
CA ILE A 156 -6.78 -3.28 -11.73
C ILE A 156 -5.92 -2.42 -10.78
N THR A 157 -4.65 -2.22 -11.10
CA THR A 157 -3.76 -1.35 -10.32
C THR A 157 -4.22 0.11 -10.34
N THR A 158 -4.67 0.61 -11.49
CA THR A 158 -5.23 1.96 -11.60
C THR A 158 -6.51 2.10 -10.78
N LEU A 159 -7.40 1.11 -10.82
CA LEU A 159 -8.63 1.05 -10.01
C LEU A 159 -8.30 1.08 -8.51
N PHE A 160 -7.30 0.31 -8.09
CA PHE A 160 -6.77 0.30 -6.72
C PHE A 160 -6.36 1.71 -6.28
N LEU A 161 -5.48 2.36 -7.05
CA LEU A 161 -4.99 3.69 -6.73
C LEU A 161 -6.12 4.73 -6.69
N MET A 162 -7.11 4.63 -7.60
CA MET A 162 -8.29 5.50 -7.57
C MET A 162 -9.09 5.33 -6.29
N VAL A 163 -9.35 4.10 -5.85
CA VAL A 163 -10.09 3.87 -4.60
C VAL A 163 -9.31 4.35 -3.40
N VAL A 164 -7.99 4.19 -3.38
CA VAL A 164 -7.15 4.76 -2.30
C VAL A 164 -7.26 6.27 -2.23
N ALA A 165 -7.19 6.95 -3.37
CA ALA A 165 -7.35 8.40 -3.45
C ALA A 165 -8.75 8.84 -2.97
N VAL A 166 -9.81 8.20 -3.48
CA VAL A 166 -11.21 8.55 -3.12
C VAL A 166 -11.48 8.30 -1.63
N ALA A 167 -11.05 7.16 -1.09
CA ALA A 167 -11.20 6.84 0.32
C ALA A 167 -10.45 7.84 1.22
N SER A 168 -9.28 8.30 0.78
CA SER A 168 -8.50 9.32 1.50
C SER A 168 -9.20 10.69 1.47
N ILE A 169 -9.79 11.09 0.34
CA ILE A 169 -10.60 12.32 0.25
C ILE A 169 -11.81 12.22 1.19
N ILE A 170 -12.53 11.10 1.17
CA ILE A 170 -13.66 10.86 2.07
C ILE A 170 -13.21 10.96 3.53
N ARG A 171 -12.05 10.37 3.87
CA ARG A 171 -11.49 10.42 5.23
C ARG A 171 -11.15 11.83 5.68
N ILE A 172 -10.55 12.66 4.82
CA ILE A 172 -10.30 14.09 5.08
C ILE A 172 -11.62 14.81 5.32
N THR A 173 -12.59 14.64 4.43
CA THR A 173 -13.91 15.30 4.54
C THR A 173 -14.61 14.95 5.85
N ILE A 174 -14.62 13.67 6.23
CA ILE A 174 -15.19 13.23 7.53
C ILE A 174 -14.46 13.89 8.69
N ASN A 175 -13.12 13.90 8.67
CA ASN A 175 -12.33 14.49 9.75
C ASN A 175 -12.51 16.00 9.88
N VAL A 176 -12.73 16.72 8.78
CA VAL A 176 -12.96 18.18 8.79
C VAL A 176 -14.38 18.51 9.25
N LEU A 177 -15.38 17.77 8.78
CA LEU A 177 -16.80 18.01 9.10
C LEU A 177 -17.20 17.48 10.48
N SER A 178 -16.48 16.50 11.02
CA SER A 178 -16.81 15.84 12.28
C SER A 178 -15.51 15.47 13.03
N PRO A 179 -14.84 16.46 13.65
CA PRO A 179 -13.62 16.23 14.41
C PRO A 179 -13.87 15.21 15.53
N MET A 180 -13.08 14.13 15.56
CA MET A 180 -13.22 13.09 16.57
C MET A 180 -12.63 13.52 17.91
N PRO A 181 -13.26 13.17 19.04
CA PRO A 181 -12.62 13.28 20.33
C PRO A 181 -11.42 12.32 20.41
N ALA A 182 -10.28 12.83 20.89
CA ALA A 182 -9.07 12.05 21.09
C ALA A 182 -9.36 10.81 21.97
N GLY A 183 -8.90 9.64 21.54
CA GLY A 183 -8.85 8.44 22.40
C GLY A 183 -9.89 7.34 22.16
N ARG A 184 -10.79 7.45 21.17
CA ARG A 184 -11.68 6.33 20.82
C ARG A 184 -11.42 5.81 19.40
N LEU A 185 -10.75 4.65 19.31
CA LEU A 185 -10.78 3.73 18.16
C LEU A 185 -12.18 3.10 17.94
N ILE A 186 -13.25 3.71 18.47
CA ILE A 186 -14.63 3.30 18.20
C ILE A 186 -15.05 4.02 16.93
N ALA A 187 -14.47 3.51 15.85
CA ALA A 187 -14.72 3.92 14.50
C ALA A 187 -16.07 3.37 14.08
N GLY A 188 -17.11 4.23 14.01
CA GLY A 188 -18.39 3.85 13.42
C GLY A 188 -18.20 3.31 11.98
N ALA A 189 -19.22 2.65 11.42
CA ALA A 189 -19.13 1.99 10.09
C ALA A 189 -18.49 2.85 8.98
N LEU A 190 -18.69 4.18 9.04
CA LEU A 190 -18.11 5.17 8.11
C LEU A 190 -16.57 5.21 8.12
N GLN A 191 -15.97 4.88 9.26
CA GLN A 191 -14.54 4.91 9.48
C GLN A 191 -13.87 3.55 9.17
N ALA A 192 -14.62 2.46 9.22
CA ALA A 192 -14.18 1.12 8.80
C ALA A 192 -14.25 0.94 7.27
N ALA A 193 -15.11 1.69 6.58
CA ALA A 193 -15.31 1.60 5.14
C ALA A 193 -14.02 1.80 4.30
N PRO A 194 -13.11 2.76 4.60
CA PRO A 194 -11.82 2.87 3.92
C PRO A 194 -10.95 1.62 4.07
N HIS A 195 -10.90 1.02 5.26
CA HIS A 195 -10.12 -0.20 5.52
C HIS A 195 -10.68 -1.40 4.78
N ILE A 196 -12.00 -1.55 4.75
CA ILE A 196 -12.67 -2.61 3.96
C ILE A 196 -12.38 -2.42 2.48
N ALA A 197 -12.43 -1.18 1.98
CA ALA A 197 -12.05 -0.87 0.61
C ALA A 197 -10.60 -1.28 0.36
N TYR A 198 -9.65 -0.86 1.20
CA TYR A 198 -8.24 -1.27 1.07
C TYR A 198 -8.08 -2.79 1.07
N LEU A 199 -8.76 -3.51 1.96
CA LEU A 199 -8.71 -4.97 2.05
C LEU A 199 -9.15 -5.66 0.75
N ILE A 200 -10.33 -5.31 0.23
CA ILE A 200 -10.88 -5.87 -1.02
C ILE A 200 -9.89 -5.63 -2.18
N PHE A 201 -9.33 -4.44 -2.21
CA PHE A 201 -8.43 -3.99 -3.25
C PHE A 201 -7.02 -4.59 -3.13
N PHE A 202 -6.53 -4.85 -1.91
CA PHE A 202 -5.32 -5.61 -1.68
C PHE A 202 -5.45 -7.05 -2.14
N MET A 203 -6.57 -7.70 -1.81
CA MET A 203 -6.86 -9.04 -2.32
C MET A 203 -6.92 -9.05 -3.85
N GLY A 204 -7.60 -8.07 -4.46
CA GLY A 204 -7.68 -7.96 -5.92
C GLY A 204 -6.33 -7.73 -6.60
N SER A 205 -5.50 -6.83 -6.07
CA SER A 205 -4.15 -6.57 -6.60
C SER A 205 -3.21 -7.75 -6.40
N ALA A 206 -3.32 -8.44 -5.25
CA ALA A 206 -2.58 -9.65 -4.93
C ALA A 206 -2.89 -10.79 -5.91
N LEU A 207 -4.18 -11.12 -6.07
CA LEU A 207 -4.64 -12.15 -7.00
C LEU A 207 -4.21 -11.84 -8.44
N ASN A 208 -4.26 -10.58 -8.83
CA ASN A 208 -3.86 -10.11 -10.14
C ASN A 208 -2.33 -10.23 -10.38
N LEU A 209 -1.50 -9.96 -9.38
CA LEU A 209 -0.05 -10.21 -9.44
C LEU A 209 0.24 -11.71 -9.56
N THR A 210 -0.45 -12.55 -8.81
CA THR A 210 -0.35 -14.01 -8.88
C THR A 210 -0.77 -14.53 -10.26
N TRP A 211 -1.89 -14.05 -10.79
CA TRP A 211 -2.39 -14.42 -12.10
C TRP A 211 -1.41 -14.06 -13.22
N MET A 212 -0.87 -12.84 -13.21
CA MET A 212 0.19 -12.44 -14.13
C MET A 212 1.41 -13.34 -14.02
N SER A 213 1.83 -13.66 -12.80
CA SER A 213 3.00 -14.50 -12.57
C SER A 213 2.84 -15.92 -13.12
N LEU A 214 1.62 -16.48 -13.03
CA LEU A 214 1.32 -17.80 -13.59
C LEU A 214 1.29 -17.76 -15.13
N ARG A 215 0.57 -16.80 -15.73
CA ARG A 215 0.43 -16.73 -17.19
C ARG A 215 1.70 -16.33 -17.93
N LEU A 216 2.53 -15.47 -17.35
CA LEU A 216 3.80 -15.10 -17.97
C LEU A 216 4.83 -16.23 -17.89
N HIS A 217 4.73 -17.10 -16.88
CA HIS A 217 5.56 -18.31 -16.80
C HIS A 217 5.24 -19.29 -17.95
N ASP A 218 3.96 -19.40 -18.31
CA ASP A 218 3.52 -20.24 -19.44
C ASP A 218 3.92 -19.67 -20.81
N GLN A 219 4.05 -18.34 -20.93
CA GLN A 219 4.39 -17.66 -22.18
C GLN A 219 5.90 -17.51 -22.43
N PHE A 220 6.71 -17.52 -21.37
CA PHE A 220 8.17 -17.51 -21.42
C PHE A 220 8.70 -18.65 -20.54
N PRO A 221 8.66 -19.90 -21.00
CA PRO A 221 9.38 -20.97 -20.32
C PRO A 221 10.85 -20.53 -20.18
N PRO A 222 11.50 -20.74 -19.02
CA PRO A 222 12.92 -20.45 -18.87
C PRO A 222 13.64 -21.19 -19.99
N ASP A 223 14.31 -20.44 -20.85
CA ASP A 223 14.81 -20.91 -22.12
C ASP A 223 15.48 -22.29 -22.03
N ALA A 224 15.14 -23.11 -23.02
CA ALA A 224 15.97 -24.16 -23.58
C ALA A 224 17.29 -23.58 -24.17
N SER A 225 18.05 -22.84 -23.36
CA SER A 225 19.35 -22.24 -23.69
C SER A 225 20.43 -22.65 -22.69
N SER A 226 20.34 -23.87 -22.17
CA SER A 226 21.52 -24.59 -21.69
C SER A 226 21.69 -25.82 -22.56
N HIS A 227 22.54 -25.68 -23.60
CA HIS A 227 23.37 -26.69 -24.26
C HIS A 227 23.77 -26.17 -25.67
N CYS A 228 24.53 -25.08 -25.69
CA CYS A 228 25.60 -24.84 -26.68
C CYS A 228 26.85 -24.48 -25.88
#